data_AF-A0A934YB77-F1
#
_entry.id   AF-A0A934YB77-F1
#
_cell.length_a   1.000
_cell.length_b   1.000
_cell.length_c   1.000
_cell.angle_alpha   90.00
_cell.angle_beta   90.00
_cell.angle_gamma   90.00
#
_symmetry.space_group_name_H-M   'P 1'
#
loop_
_entity.id
_entity.type
_entity.pdbx_description
1 polymer ?
#
loop_
_entity_poly.entity_id
_entity_poly.type
_entity_poly.pdbx_seq_one_letter_code
_entity_poly.pdbx_strand_id
1 'polypeptide(L)'
;MHRATFRQSATMTEQSIIVFRLIVMILRISVSACFIGHGMWGLVSKPGWLPFFKIINVPEVIALQIMPYIGSIDIIVGVLILFVSNKWLVYWAIFWTAFTALLRPLAAMGFSEFIERAGNFGPPIALLICLNMIAKNEITNEEKLKYGYIKIEKILRLSLFLLLIGHAGIAMIHFQPNLIKNLSFLGYPTEATGMYFFGAFEIVLAILVLWKPRLTGLMIFVMIFKLMIESIYPLRGIAFDIFETIERVGDYLIPLCLLLIYKFTHYFNPDLAR
;
A
#
# COMPACT_ATOMS: atom_id res chain seq x y z
N MET A 1 -25.62 6.82 38.42
CA MET A 1 -25.05 7.48 37.22
C MET A 1 -23.56 7.18 37.00
N HIS A 2 -22.67 7.33 37.99
CA HIS A 2 -21.21 7.11 37.83
C HIS A 2 -20.78 5.71 37.35
N ARG A 3 -21.50 4.64 37.72
CA ARG A 3 -21.18 3.26 37.30
C ARG A 3 -21.51 2.97 35.84
N ALA A 4 -22.46 3.68 35.25
CA ALA A 4 -22.87 3.49 33.85
C ALA A 4 -21.90 4.19 32.89
N THR A 5 -21.45 5.40 33.23
CA THR A 5 -20.47 6.17 32.45
C THR A 5 -19.09 5.52 32.44
N PHE A 6 -18.64 4.98 33.59
CA PHE A 6 -17.36 4.24 33.68
C PHE A 6 -17.37 2.93 32.87
N ARG A 7 -18.51 2.22 32.85
CA ARG A 7 -18.65 0.98 32.07
C ARG A 7 -18.64 1.27 30.57
N GLN A 8 -19.24 2.39 30.16
CA GLN A 8 -19.26 2.83 28.76
C GLN A 8 -17.87 3.28 28.26
N SER A 9 -17.09 3.99 29.09
CA SER A 9 -15.71 4.38 28.73
C SER A 9 -14.75 3.19 28.65
N ALA A 10 -14.87 2.21 29.56
CA ALA A 10 -14.10 0.96 29.52
C ALA A 10 -14.37 0.16 28.23
N THR A 11 -15.64 0.02 27.83
CA THR A 11 -16.02 -0.68 26.60
C THR A 11 -15.51 -0.02 25.32
N MET A 12 -15.44 1.32 25.29
CA MET A 12 -14.91 2.08 24.13
C MET A 12 -13.40 1.94 23.98
N THR A 13 -12.68 1.86 25.10
CA THR A 13 -11.22 1.64 25.11
C THR A 13 -10.89 0.24 24.60
N GLU A 14 -11.60 -0.80 25.07
CA GLU A 14 -11.42 -2.17 24.59
C GLU A 14 -11.71 -2.30 23.10
N GLN A 15 -12.82 -1.73 22.62
CA GLN A 15 -13.16 -1.76 21.20
C GLN A 15 -12.10 -1.07 20.33
N SER A 16 -11.54 0.05 20.81
CA SER A 16 -10.47 0.78 20.11
C SER A 16 -9.17 -0.01 20.03
N ILE A 17 -8.84 -0.79 21.06
CA ILE A 17 -7.69 -1.69 21.06
C ILE A 17 -7.91 -2.84 20.06
N ILE A 18 -9.12 -3.41 19.99
CA ILE A 18 -9.46 -4.48 19.04
C ILE A 18 -9.26 -3.99 17.60
N VAL A 19 -9.76 -2.80 17.28
CA VAL A 19 -9.63 -2.20 15.95
C VAL A 19 -8.18 -1.91 15.61
N PHE A 20 -7.43 -1.41 16.59
CA PHE A 20 -6.01 -1.15 16.41
C PHE A 20 -5.26 -2.45 16.05
N ARG A 21 -5.57 -3.56 16.73
CA ARG A 21 -5.01 -4.88 16.43
C ARG A 21 -5.44 -5.39 15.06
N LEU A 22 -6.68 -5.15 14.64
CA LEU A 22 -7.16 -5.46 13.29
C LEU A 22 -6.36 -4.69 12.23
N ILE A 23 -6.15 -3.39 12.41
CA ILE A 23 -5.32 -2.57 11.52
C ILE A 23 -3.89 -3.13 11.45
N VAL A 24 -3.30 -3.52 12.58
CA VAL A 24 -1.98 -4.18 12.59
C VAL A 24 -1.98 -5.44 11.74
N MET A 25 -3.00 -6.28 11.84
CA MET A 25 -3.11 -7.50 11.04
C MET A 25 -3.24 -7.20 9.54
N ILE A 26 -4.07 -6.23 9.16
CA ILE A 26 -4.24 -5.79 7.76
C ILE A 26 -2.92 -5.24 7.21
N LEU A 27 -2.19 -4.43 7.98
CA LEU A 27 -0.88 -3.92 7.59
C LEU A 27 0.16 -5.03 7.43
N ARG A 28 0.15 -6.04 8.31
CA ARG A 28 1.02 -7.23 8.15
C ARG A 28 0.70 -7.98 6.87
N ILE A 29 -0.57 -8.20 6.56
CA ILE A 29 -1.01 -8.85 5.31
C ILE A 29 -0.58 -8.04 4.09
N SER A 30 -0.75 -6.72 4.14
CA SER A 30 -0.32 -5.81 3.07
C SER A 30 1.18 -5.91 2.79
N VAL A 31 2.03 -5.83 3.83
CA VAL A 31 3.49 -5.96 3.68
C VAL A 31 3.86 -7.37 3.23
N SER A 32 3.24 -8.39 3.82
CA SER A 32 3.48 -9.80 3.49
C SER A 32 3.21 -10.08 2.01
N ALA A 33 2.06 -9.66 1.50
CA ALA A 33 1.68 -9.88 0.12
C ALA A 33 2.57 -9.08 -0.85
N CYS A 34 2.95 -7.84 -0.52
CA CYS A 34 3.93 -7.07 -1.28
C CYS A 34 5.23 -7.87 -1.48
N PHE A 35 5.80 -8.39 -0.38
CA PHE A 35 7.04 -9.14 -0.38
C PHE A 35 6.90 -10.51 -1.06
N ILE A 36 5.80 -11.24 -0.83
CA ILE A 36 5.57 -12.53 -1.48
C ILE A 36 5.37 -12.35 -2.99
N GLY A 37 4.55 -11.38 -3.43
CA GLY A 37 4.31 -11.11 -4.85
C GLY A 37 5.60 -10.72 -5.59
N HIS A 38 6.39 -9.80 -5.03
CA HIS A 38 7.71 -9.48 -5.56
C HIS A 38 8.66 -10.69 -5.52
N GLY A 39 8.63 -11.45 -4.44
CA GLY A 39 9.47 -12.62 -4.30
C GLY A 39 9.18 -13.70 -5.35
N MET A 40 7.91 -13.92 -5.67
CA MET A 40 7.49 -14.79 -6.77
C MET A 40 7.99 -14.27 -8.13
N TRP A 41 7.97 -12.96 -8.37
CA TRP A 41 8.60 -12.36 -9.56
C TRP A 41 10.12 -12.59 -9.62
N GLY A 42 10.80 -12.58 -8.48
CA GLY A 42 12.22 -12.92 -8.39
C GLY A 42 12.48 -14.38 -8.72
N LEU A 43 11.66 -15.31 -8.22
CA LEU A 43 11.79 -16.74 -8.52
C LEU A 43 11.66 -17.06 -10.02
N VAL A 44 10.76 -16.37 -10.73
CA VAL A 44 10.58 -16.52 -12.18
C VAL A 44 11.50 -15.62 -13.01
N SER A 45 12.44 -14.92 -12.35
CA SER A 45 13.44 -14.05 -12.99
C SER A 45 12.82 -13.04 -13.96
N LYS A 46 11.88 -12.22 -13.46
CA LYS A 46 11.14 -11.23 -14.26
C LYS A 46 12.09 -10.37 -15.11
N PRO A 47 12.00 -10.39 -16.46
CA PRO A 47 12.87 -9.59 -17.32
C PRO A 47 12.79 -8.09 -17.05
N GLY A 48 11.63 -7.61 -16.57
CA GLY A 48 11.43 -6.22 -16.16
C GLY A 48 12.33 -5.74 -15.02
N TRP A 49 13.02 -6.64 -14.30
CA TRP A 49 13.99 -6.28 -13.27
C TRP A 49 15.42 -6.08 -13.80
N LEU A 50 15.75 -6.57 -15.00
CA LEU A 50 17.08 -6.44 -15.59
C LEU A 50 17.61 -4.99 -15.64
N PRO A 51 16.80 -3.96 -15.96
CA PRO A 51 17.24 -2.57 -15.89
C PRO A 51 17.75 -2.15 -14.50
N PHE A 52 17.21 -2.72 -13.42
CA PHE A 52 17.63 -2.40 -12.05
C PHE A 52 19.04 -2.91 -11.76
N PHE A 53 19.37 -4.11 -12.23
CA PHE A 53 20.72 -4.68 -12.13
C PHE A 53 21.73 -3.93 -12.98
N LYS A 54 21.31 -3.43 -14.16
CA LYS A 54 22.17 -2.63 -15.04
C LYS A 54 22.63 -1.33 -14.38
N ILE A 55 21.78 -0.67 -13.59
CA ILE A 55 22.14 0.56 -12.85
C ILE A 55 23.35 0.35 -11.93
N ILE A 56 23.43 -0.83 -11.31
CA ILE A 56 24.51 -1.19 -10.39
C ILE A 56 25.62 -2.02 -11.07
N ASN A 57 25.69 -1.98 -12.40
CA ASN A 57 26.70 -2.68 -13.23
C ASN A 57 26.77 -4.21 -13.03
N VAL A 58 25.64 -4.85 -12.72
CA VAL A 58 25.55 -6.31 -12.65
C VAL A 58 25.24 -6.87 -14.06
N PRO A 59 26.08 -7.77 -14.61
CA PRO A 59 25.82 -8.42 -15.89
C PRO A 59 24.50 -9.19 -15.90
N GLU A 60 23.80 -9.19 -17.03
CA GLU A 60 22.48 -9.83 -17.18
C GLU A 60 22.49 -11.32 -16.80
N VAL A 61 23.51 -12.07 -17.22
CA VAL A 61 23.66 -13.50 -16.86
C VAL A 61 23.71 -13.68 -15.33
N ILE A 62 24.42 -12.80 -14.64
CA ILE A 62 24.53 -12.83 -13.17
C ILE A 62 23.20 -12.37 -12.55
N ALA A 63 22.54 -11.35 -13.10
CA ALA A 63 21.25 -10.88 -12.63
C ALA A 63 20.19 -12.00 -12.66
N LEU A 64 20.08 -12.73 -13.77
CA LEU A 64 19.16 -13.87 -13.91
C LEU A 64 19.46 -14.99 -12.90
N GLN A 65 20.72 -15.20 -12.55
CA GLN A 65 21.10 -16.20 -11.54
C GLN A 65 20.78 -15.73 -10.11
N ILE A 66 20.92 -14.44 -9.82
CA ILE A 66 20.72 -13.89 -8.46
C ILE A 66 19.25 -13.59 -8.15
N MET A 67 18.43 -13.27 -9.16
CA MET A 67 17.00 -12.93 -8.99
C MET A 67 16.22 -13.95 -8.15
N PRO A 68 16.36 -15.29 -8.36
CA PRO A 68 15.66 -16.26 -7.53
C PRO A 68 16.08 -16.24 -6.05
N TYR A 69 17.33 -15.90 -5.75
CA TYR A 69 17.80 -15.77 -4.36
C TYR A 69 17.21 -14.53 -3.69
N ILE A 70 17.18 -13.39 -4.40
CA ILE A 70 16.49 -12.18 -3.93
C ILE A 70 15.01 -12.49 -3.70
N GLY A 71 14.37 -13.17 -4.64
CA GLY A 71 12.96 -13.54 -4.53
C GLY A 71 12.67 -14.46 -3.34
N SER A 72 13.56 -15.41 -3.06
CA SER A 72 13.48 -16.29 -1.89
C SER A 72 13.59 -15.51 -0.58
N ILE A 73 14.51 -14.54 -0.51
CA ILE A 73 14.66 -13.65 0.65
C ILE A 73 13.38 -12.83 0.85
N ASP A 74 12.80 -12.29 -0.23
CA ASP A 74 11.57 -11.52 -0.16
C ASP A 74 10.40 -12.37 0.37
N ILE A 75 10.24 -13.62 -0.09
CA ILE A 75 9.23 -14.53 0.44
C ILE A 75 9.45 -14.79 1.94
N ILE A 76 10.70 -15.04 2.36
CA ILE A 76 11.02 -15.26 3.79
C ILE A 76 10.63 -14.03 4.62
N VAL A 77 11.00 -12.83 4.18
CA VAL A 77 10.61 -11.57 4.85
C VAL A 77 9.08 -11.44 4.90
N GLY A 78 8.40 -11.71 3.79
CA GLY A 78 6.95 -11.66 3.68
C GLY A 78 6.23 -12.66 4.60
N VAL A 79 6.79 -13.84 4.84
CA VAL A 79 6.25 -14.81 5.80
C VAL A 79 6.55 -14.37 7.24
N LEU A 80 7.79 -13.97 7.54
CA LEU A 80 8.20 -13.57 8.88
C LEU A 80 7.42 -12.36 9.41
N ILE A 81 7.07 -11.40 8.53
CA ILE A 81 6.32 -10.20 8.91
C ILE A 81 4.90 -10.51 9.43
N LEU A 82 4.35 -11.70 9.15
CA LEU A 82 3.03 -12.10 9.65
C LEU A 82 3.09 -12.49 11.13
N PHE A 83 4.19 -13.11 11.55
CA PHE A 83 4.28 -13.76 12.87
C PHE A 83 5.19 -13.02 13.84
N VAL A 84 6.21 -12.33 13.35
CA VAL A 84 7.26 -11.75 14.19
C VAL A 84 7.06 -10.26 14.38
N SER A 85 7.21 -9.77 15.61
CA SER A 85 7.14 -8.34 15.97
C SER A 85 8.53 -7.71 16.07
N ASN A 86 9.42 -8.00 15.11
CA ASN A 86 10.78 -7.49 15.10
C ASN A 86 10.85 -6.17 14.31
N LYS A 87 11.14 -5.06 15.00
CA LYS A 87 11.27 -3.73 14.37
C LYS A 87 12.35 -3.67 13.27
N TRP A 88 13.43 -4.44 13.40
CA TRP A 88 14.50 -4.48 12.40
C TRP A 88 14.06 -5.13 11.09
N LEU A 89 13.18 -6.14 11.17
CA LEU A 89 12.54 -6.72 9.98
C LEU A 89 11.66 -5.68 9.27
N VAL A 90 10.94 -4.85 10.03
CA VAL A 90 10.13 -3.76 9.45
C VAL A 90 11.01 -2.66 8.87
N TYR A 91 12.11 -2.28 9.53
CA TYR A 91 13.08 -1.32 8.97
C TYR A 91 13.69 -1.83 7.66
N TRP A 92 14.05 -3.12 7.59
CA TRP A 92 14.45 -3.76 6.34
C TRP A 92 13.35 -3.65 5.29
N ALA A 93 12.10 -3.95 5.65
CA ALA A 93 10.98 -3.84 4.71
C ALA A 93 10.79 -2.43 4.14
N ILE A 94 10.89 -1.39 5.00
CA ILE A 94 10.82 0.02 4.57
C ILE A 94 11.98 0.37 3.65
N PHE A 95 13.20 -0.01 4.03
CA PHE A 95 14.40 0.26 3.24
C PHE A 95 14.32 -0.41 1.88
N TRP A 96 14.00 -1.71 1.84
CA TRP A 96 14.00 -2.51 0.62
C TRP A 96 12.92 -2.07 -0.37
N THR A 97 11.70 -1.82 0.12
CA THR A 97 10.60 -1.32 -0.73
C THR A 97 10.89 0.08 -1.27
N ALA A 98 11.43 0.98 -0.45
CA ALA A 98 11.82 2.32 -0.92
C ALA A 98 13.00 2.27 -1.91
N PHE A 99 14.03 1.47 -1.62
CA PHE A 99 15.20 1.31 -2.48
C PHE A 99 14.81 0.78 -3.85
N THR A 100 14.09 -0.35 -3.90
CA THR A 100 13.64 -0.95 -5.17
C THR A 100 12.65 -0.05 -5.93
N ALA A 101 11.82 0.73 -5.23
CA ALA A 101 10.99 1.76 -5.86
C ALA A 101 11.85 2.85 -6.52
N LEU A 102 12.89 3.34 -5.86
CA LEU A 102 13.79 4.39 -6.39
C LEU A 102 14.62 3.93 -7.60
N LEU A 103 14.82 2.63 -7.79
CA LEU A 103 15.49 2.11 -8.99
C LEU A 103 14.68 2.38 -10.27
N ARG A 104 13.37 2.61 -10.21
CA ARG A 104 12.51 2.86 -11.38
C ARG A 104 12.86 4.14 -12.14
N PRO A 105 12.91 5.33 -11.50
CA PRO A 105 13.37 6.53 -12.20
C PRO A 105 14.82 6.42 -12.66
N LEU A 106 15.69 5.76 -11.87
CA LEU A 106 17.09 5.52 -12.25
C LEU A 106 17.21 4.59 -13.47
N ALA A 107 16.25 3.69 -13.67
CA ALA A 107 16.14 2.81 -14.82
C ALA A 107 15.45 3.47 -16.03
N ALA A 108 15.24 4.80 -15.98
CA ALA A 108 14.50 5.57 -16.98
C ALA A 108 13.03 5.13 -17.18
N MET A 109 12.42 4.47 -16.19
CA MET A 109 10.99 4.11 -16.20
C MET A 109 10.08 5.27 -15.77
N GLY A 110 10.68 6.38 -15.31
CA GLY A 110 9.96 7.58 -14.90
C GLY A 110 9.74 7.70 -13.40
N PHE A 111 9.50 8.93 -12.92
CA PHE A 111 9.34 9.20 -11.49
C PHE A 111 7.94 8.80 -10.98
N SER A 112 6.93 8.82 -11.85
CA SER A 112 5.58 8.36 -11.51
C SER A 112 5.54 6.88 -11.12
N GLU A 113 6.42 6.06 -11.70
CA GLU A 113 6.62 4.65 -11.32
C GLU A 113 7.19 4.49 -9.91
N PHE A 114 7.98 5.44 -9.39
CA PHE A 114 8.40 5.44 -7.99
C PHE A 114 7.24 5.86 -7.08
N ILE A 115 6.55 6.95 -7.45
CA ILE A 115 5.46 7.52 -6.66
C ILE A 115 4.30 6.52 -6.51
N GLU A 116 3.95 5.79 -7.56
CA GLU A 116 2.86 4.80 -7.53
C GLU A 116 3.13 3.67 -6.51
N ARG A 117 4.41 3.33 -6.25
CA ARG A 117 4.80 2.32 -5.25
C ARG A 117 4.67 2.78 -3.81
N ALA A 118 4.09 3.95 -3.56
CA ALA A 118 3.75 4.38 -2.21
C ALA A 118 2.84 3.38 -1.47
N GLY A 119 2.08 2.56 -2.20
CA GLY A 119 1.35 1.40 -1.68
C GLY A 119 2.23 0.31 -1.06
N ASN A 120 3.51 0.25 -1.42
CA ASN A 120 4.44 -0.80 -0.98
C ASN A 120 5.28 -0.34 0.22
N PHE A 121 5.76 0.91 0.23
CA PHE A 121 6.56 1.44 1.33
C PHE A 121 5.75 2.19 2.42
N GLY A 122 4.51 2.61 2.13
CA GLY A 122 3.62 3.24 3.13
C GLY A 122 3.16 2.29 4.25
N PRO A 123 2.62 1.09 3.94
CA PRO A 123 2.18 0.12 4.93
C PRO A 123 3.25 -0.31 5.96
N PRO A 124 4.51 -0.61 5.59
CA PRO A 124 5.52 -0.97 6.57
C PRO A 124 5.90 0.21 7.50
N ILE A 125 5.84 1.46 7.01
CA ILE A 125 6.02 2.65 7.88
C ILE A 125 4.89 2.73 8.91
N ALA A 126 3.64 2.56 8.49
CA ALA A 126 2.49 2.53 9.40
C ALA A 126 2.58 1.36 10.40
N LEU A 127 2.99 0.17 9.93
CA LEU A 127 3.17 -1.02 10.77
C LEU A 127 4.25 -0.77 11.85
N LEU A 128 5.36 -0.14 11.51
CA LEU A 128 6.42 0.20 12.46
C LEU A 128 5.90 1.09 13.59
N ILE A 129 5.07 2.09 13.27
CA ILE A 129 4.43 2.95 14.29
C ILE A 129 3.57 2.09 15.22
N CYS A 130 2.73 1.21 14.66
CA CYS A 130 1.87 0.35 15.46
C CYS A 130 2.64 -0.59 16.38
N LEU A 131 3.68 -1.24 15.87
CA LEU A 131 4.49 -2.18 16.65
C LEU A 131 5.25 -1.46 17.78
N ASN A 132 5.75 -0.24 17.53
CA ASN A 132 6.39 0.56 18.57
C ASN A 132 5.41 0.92 19.70
N MET A 133 4.16 1.25 19.37
CA MET A 133 3.13 1.53 20.38
C MET A 133 2.80 0.28 21.20
N ILE A 134 2.70 -0.89 20.56
CA ILE A 134 2.47 -2.17 21.26
C ILE A 134 3.65 -2.47 22.19
N ALA A 135 4.89 -2.35 21.71
CA ALA A 135 6.09 -2.65 22.48
C ALA A 135 6.26 -1.74 23.71
N LYS A 136 5.81 -0.48 23.61
CA LYS A 136 5.82 0.49 24.71
C LYS A 136 4.56 0.44 25.58
N ASN A 137 3.66 -0.50 25.33
CA ASN A 137 2.35 -0.61 25.96
C ASN A 137 1.53 0.71 25.92
N GLU A 138 1.68 1.48 24.85
CA GLU A 138 0.99 2.78 24.69
C GLU A 138 -0.48 2.61 24.28
N ILE A 139 -0.85 1.42 23.79
CA ILE A 139 -2.21 1.11 23.35
C ILE A 139 -3.23 1.07 24.49
N THR A 140 -2.79 0.92 25.75
CA THR A 140 -3.68 0.93 26.93
C THR A 140 -3.93 2.34 27.44
N ASN A 141 -3.21 3.35 26.93
CA ASN A 141 -3.42 4.75 27.24
C ASN A 141 -4.24 5.39 26.12
N GLU A 142 -5.44 5.89 26.46
CA GLU A 142 -6.41 6.40 25.50
C GLU A 142 -5.87 7.57 24.65
N GLU A 143 -5.19 8.54 25.29
CA GLU A 143 -4.63 9.70 24.57
C GLU A 143 -3.53 9.29 23.61
N LYS A 144 -2.62 8.40 24.04
CA LYS A 144 -1.55 7.87 23.18
C LYS A 144 -2.12 7.04 22.03
N LEU A 145 -3.15 6.24 22.28
CA LEU A 145 -3.84 5.47 21.24
C LEU A 145 -4.48 6.40 20.20
N LYS A 146 -5.21 7.43 20.64
CA LYS A 146 -5.79 8.46 19.77
C LYS A 146 -4.74 9.15 18.92
N TYR A 147 -3.60 9.52 19.53
CA TYR A 147 -2.49 10.13 18.79
C TYR A 147 -1.84 9.17 17.79
N GLY A 148 -1.75 7.88 18.13
CA GLY A 148 -1.33 6.82 17.23
C GLY A 148 -2.20 6.72 15.99
N TYR A 149 -3.53 6.71 16.16
CA TYR A 149 -4.48 6.73 15.05
C TYR A 149 -4.26 7.90 14.10
N ILE A 150 -4.06 9.12 14.63
CA ILE A 150 -3.79 10.32 13.83
C ILE A 150 -2.49 10.17 13.02
N LYS A 151 -1.43 9.62 13.64
CA LYS A 151 -0.16 9.37 12.95
C LYS A 151 -0.31 8.35 11.82
N ILE A 152 -0.95 7.22 12.11
CA ILE A 152 -1.18 6.15 11.13
C ILE A 152 -2.05 6.66 9.98
N GLU A 153 -3.12 7.40 10.28
CA GLU A 153 -3.97 8.05 9.27
C GLU A 153 -3.13 8.92 8.34
N LYS A 154 -2.29 9.82 8.87
CA LYS A 154 -1.48 10.72 8.04
C LYS A 154 -0.56 9.96 7.09
N ILE A 155 0.12 8.91 7.58
CA ILE A 155 1.02 8.08 6.76
C ILE A 155 0.25 7.36 5.66
N LEU A 156 -0.84 6.68 6.03
CA LEU A 156 -1.65 5.91 5.08
C LEU A 156 -2.35 6.80 4.05
N ARG A 157 -2.83 7.98 4.46
CA ARG A 157 -3.44 8.95 3.56
C ARG A 157 -2.43 9.55 2.59
N LEU A 158 -1.23 9.89 3.07
CA LEU A 158 -0.15 10.36 2.20
C LEU A 158 0.27 9.26 1.20
N SER A 159 0.40 8.03 1.68
CA SER A 159 0.71 6.87 0.84
C SER A 159 -0.34 6.64 -0.25
N LEU A 160 -1.64 6.67 0.10
CA LEU A 160 -2.73 6.53 -0.86
C LEU A 160 -2.79 7.70 -1.86
N PHE A 161 -2.57 8.93 -1.39
CA PHE A 161 -2.47 10.10 -2.25
C PHE A 161 -1.34 9.96 -3.27
N LEU A 162 -0.14 9.61 -2.82
CA LEU A 162 1.02 9.41 -3.69
C LEU A 162 0.73 8.30 -4.69
N LEU A 163 0.23 7.16 -4.24
CA LEU A 163 -0.14 6.04 -5.13
C LEU A 163 -1.04 6.49 -6.27
N LEU A 164 -2.13 7.22 -5.98
CA LEU A 164 -3.08 7.68 -6.99
C LEU A 164 -2.47 8.73 -7.94
N ILE A 165 -1.66 9.66 -7.42
CA ILE A 165 -0.93 10.63 -8.26
C ILE A 165 0.11 9.94 -9.15
N GLY A 166 0.79 8.93 -8.61
CA GLY A 166 1.76 8.13 -9.36
C GLY A 166 1.08 7.38 -10.50
N HIS A 167 -0.04 6.73 -10.23
CA HIS A 167 -0.80 5.98 -11.24
C HIS A 167 -1.37 6.91 -12.33
N ALA A 168 -1.85 8.10 -11.94
CA ALA A 168 -2.23 9.13 -12.90
C ALA A 168 -1.05 9.57 -13.78
N GLY A 169 0.15 9.75 -13.21
CA GLY A 169 1.36 10.08 -13.96
C GLY A 169 1.79 8.97 -14.93
N ILE A 170 1.65 7.70 -14.51
CA ILE A 170 1.86 6.53 -15.37
C ILE A 170 0.91 6.56 -16.58
N ALA A 171 -0.35 6.96 -16.38
CA ALA A 171 -1.33 7.08 -17.43
C ALA A 171 -1.05 8.25 -18.39
N MET A 172 -0.79 9.45 -17.84
CA MET A 172 -0.75 10.70 -18.60
C MET A 172 0.62 11.04 -19.18
N ILE A 173 1.71 10.65 -18.52
CA ILE A 173 3.06 11.06 -18.90
C ILE A 173 3.77 9.92 -19.62
N HIS A 174 3.68 8.72 -19.07
CA HIS A 174 4.45 7.57 -19.55
C HIS A 174 3.70 6.65 -20.48
N PHE A 175 2.37 6.75 -20.57
CA PHE A 175 1.54 5.88 -21.42
C PHE A 175 1.91 4.41 -21.23
N GLN A 176 1.94 3.98 -19.96
CA GLN A 176 2.60 2.75 -19.61
C GLN A 176 1.92 1.52 -20.27
N PRO A 177 2.68 0.61 -20.92
CA PRO A 177 2.09 -0.45 -21.74
C PRO A 177 1.20 -1.46 -21.00
N ASN A 178 1.52 -1.81 -19.75
CA ASN A 178 0.68 -2.70 -18.94
C ASN A 178 -0.63 -2.03 -18.54
N LEU A 179 -0.62 -0.74 -18.23
CA LEU A 179 -1.83 0.01 -17.95
C LEU A 179 -2.71 0.10 -19.20
N ILE A 180 -2.13 0.40 -20.37
CA ILE A 180 -2.85 0.36 -21.65
C ILE A 180 -3.50 -1.01 -21.86
N LYS A 181 -2.74 -2.10 -21.70
CA LYS A 181 -3.30 -3.46 -21.80
C LYS A 181 -4.46 -3.72 -20.82
N ASN A 182 -4.35 -3.23 -19.58
CA ASN A 182 -5.40 -3.38 -18.57
C ASN A 182 -6.67 -2.61 -18.97
N LEU A 183 -6.51 -1.37 -19.43
CA LEU A 183 -7.62 -0.51 -19.84
C LEU A 183 -8.27 -1.02 -21.13
N SER A 184 -7.48 -1.43 -22.13
CA SER A 184 -8.01 -2.04 -23.35
C SER A 184 -8.78 -3.34 -23.07
N PHE A 185 -8.36 -4.14 -22.09
CA PHE A 185 -9.11 -5.33 -21.67
C PHE A 185 -10.51 -5.00 -21.14
N LEU A 186 -10.69 -3.84 -20.50
CA LEU A 186 -11.99 -3.33 -20.07
C LEU A 186 -12.80 -2.66 -21.20
N GLY A 187 -12.26 -2.59 -22.42
CA GLY A 187 -12.84 -1.81 -23.51
C GLY A 187 -12.75 -0.29 -23.31
N TYR A 188 -11.87 0.17 -22.41
CA TYR A 188 -11.65 1.60 -22.18
C TYR A 188 -10.82 2.21 -23.31
N PRO A 189 -11.12 3.43 -23.79
CA PRO A 189 -10.34 4.07 -24.85
C PRO A 189 -8.91 4.38 -24.38
N THR A 190 -7.91 3.86 -25.08
CA THR A 190 -6.48 3.97 -24.70
C THR A 190 -5.68 4.91 -25.61
N GLU A 191 -6.35 5.64 -26.49
CA GLU A 191 -5.75 6.79 -27.16
C GLU A 191 -5.42 7.92 -26.17
N ALA A 192 -4.65 8.91 -26.63
CA ALA A 192 -4.14 9.99 -25.78
C ALA A 192 -5.21 10.65 -24.91
N THR A 193 -6.35 11.01 -25.50
CA THR A 193 -7.48 11.64 -24.80
C THR A 193 -8.05 10.75 -23.69
N GLY A 194 -8.22 9.45 -23.95
CA GLY A 194 -8.73 8.50 -22.97
C GLY A 194 -7.77 8.35 -21.78
N MET A 195 -6.48 8.19 -22.06
CA MET A 195 -5.45 8.10 -21.02
C MET A 195 -5.35 9.38 -20.17
N TYR A 196 -5.49 10.56 -20.80
CA TYR A 196 -5.55 11.83 -20.06
C TYR A 196 -6.78 11.93 -19.17
N PHE A 197 -7.94 11.47 -19.64
CA PHE A 197 -9.15 11.45 -18.82
C PHE A 197 -9.01 10.49 -17.63
N PHE A 198 -8.48 9.30 -17.85
CA PHE A 198 -8.23 8.32 -16.79
C PHE A 198 -7.30 8.89 -15.70
N GLY A 199 -6.17 9.48 -16.10
CA GLY A 199 -5.26 10.09 -15.13
C GLY A 199 -5.85 11.32 -14.43
N ALA A 200 -6.61 12.16 -15.13
CA ALA A 200 -7.31 13.29 -14.51
C ALA A 200 -8.32 12.83 -13.45
N PHE A 201 -9.05 11.75 -13.73
CA PHE A 201 -9.94 11.11 -12.77
C PHE A 201 -9.19 10.65 -11.51
N GLU A 202 -8.04 10.01 -11.66
CA GLU A 202 -7.24 9.59 -10.50
C GLU A 202 -6.60 10.75 -9.74
N ILE A 203 -6.23 11.85 -10.40
CA ILE A 203 -5.79 13.08 -9.74
C ILE A 203 -6.92 13.64 -8.87
N VAL A 204 -8.16 13.68 -9.38
CA VAL A 204 -9.31 14.12 -8.59
C VAL A 204 -9.52 13.22 -7.37
N LEU A 205 -9.43 11.89 -7.52
CA LEU A 205 -9.48 10.97 -6.38
C LEU A 205 -8.37 11.24 -5.37
N ALA A 206 -7.13 11.42 -5.83
CA ALA A 206 -5.99 11.71 -4.96
C ALA A 206 -6.24 12.99 -4.15
N ILE A 207 -6.69 14.05 -4.82
CA ILE A 207 -7.03 15.33 -4.19
C ILE A 207 -8.14 15.15 -3.15
N LEU A 208 -9.18 14.38 -3.47
CA LEU A 208 -10.26 14.07 -2.51
C LEU A 208 -9.75 13.28 -1.31
N VAL A 209 -8.87 12.29 -1.52
CA VAL A 209 -8.23 11.54 -0.43
C VAL A 209 -7.44 12.47 0.50
N LEU A 210 -6.78 13.50 -0.04
CA LEU A 210 -5.98 14.43 0.76
C LEU A 210 -6.84 15.47 1.50
N TRP A 211 -7.79 16.11 0.79
CA TRP A 211 -8.57 17.25 1.31
C TRP A 211 -9.90 16.86 1.97
N LYS A 212 -10.59 15.83 1.47
CA LYS A 212 -11.86 15.34 2.02
C LYS A 212 -11.83 13.83 2.26
N PRO A 213 -10.87 13.30 3.05
CA PRO A 213 -10.69 11.86 3.26
C PRO A 213 -11.92 11.16 3.86
N ARG A 214 -12.72 11.89 4.63
CA ARG A 214 -13.90 11.39 5.34
C ARG A 214 -15.20 11.50 4.54
N LEU A 215 -15.12 11.89 3.26
CA LEU A 215 -16.28 11.90 2.36
C LEU A 215 -16.92 10.50 2.33
N THR A 216 -18.23 10.45 2.61
CA THR A 216 -18.99 9.21 2.68
C THR A 216 -18.80 8.38 1.42
N GLY A 217 -18.39 7.12 1.58
CA GLY A 217 -18.17 6.19 0.48
C GLY A 217 -16.83 6.32 -0.26
N LEU A 218 -16.05 7.40 -0.05
CA LEU A 218 -14.80 7.63 -0.80
C LEU A 218 -13.79 6.48 -0.61
N MET A 219 -13.49 6.09 0.63
CA MET A 219 -12.54 4.99 0.88
C MET A 219 -13.02 3.64 0.32
N ILE A 220 -14.33 3.39 0.38
CA ILE A 220 -14.93 2.17 -0.18
C ILE A 220 -14.78 2.18 -1.71
N PHE A 221 -15.08 3.32 -2.33
CA PHE A 221 -14.94 3.50 -3.76
C PHE A 221 -13.49 3.31 -4.21
N VAL A 222 -12.52 3.98 -3.57
CA VAL A 222 -11.09 3.86 -3.92
C VAL A 222 -10.60 2.43 -3.72
N MET A 223 -11.01 1.76 -2.63
CA MET A 223 -10.68 0.35 -2.38
C MET A 223 -11.18 -0.55 -3.51
N ILE A 224 -12.47 -0.44 -3.88
CA ILE A 224 -13.06 -1.25 -4.94
C ILE A 224 -12.42 -0.93 -6.29
N PHE A 225 -12.24 0.35 -6.61
CA PHE A 225 -11.61 0.80 -7.84
C PHE A 225 -10.22 0.22 -8.00
N LYS A 226 -9.35 0.36 -6.99
CA LYS A 226 -8.00 -0.20 -7.04
C LYS A 226 -8.01 -1.73 -7.09
N LEU A 227 -8.83 -2.39 -6.29
CA LEU A 227 -8.97 -3.85 -6.35
C LEU A 227 -9.39 -4.31 -7.76
N MET A 228 -10.35 -3.63 -8.39
CA MET A 228 -10.79 -3.95 -9.75
C MET A 228 -9.65 -3.79 -10.76
N ILE A 229 -8.95 -2.66 -10.76
CA ILE A 229 -7.83 -2.42 -11.68
C ILE A 229 -6.71 -3.44 -11.48
N GLU A 230 -6.34 -3.74 -10.23
CA GLU A 230 -5.29 -4.73 -9.94
C GLU A 230 -5.72 -6.16 -10.25
N SER A 231 -7.01 -6.49 -10.18
CA SER A 231 -7.53 -7.82 -10.52
C SER A 231 -7.51 -8.11 -12.02
N ILE A 232 -7.26 -7.11 -12.87
CA ILE A 232 -7.19 -7.31 -14.33
C ILE A 232 -5.95 -8.12 -14.71
N TYR A 233 -4.83 -7.94 -14.00
CA TYR A 233 -3.57 -8.62 -14.31
C TYR A 233 -3.73 -10.14 -14.56
N PRO A 234 -4.30 -10.95 -13.64
CA PRO A 234 -4.51 -12.38 -13.87
C PRO A 234 -5.57 -12.68 -14.94
N LEU A 235 -6.50 -11.76 -15.20
CA LEU A 235 -7.58 -11.96 -16.17
C LEU A 235 -7.13 -11.79 -17.63
N ARG A 236 -5.97 -11.18 -17.87
CA ARG A 236 -5.38 -11.03 -19.21
C ARG A 236 -4.79 -12.31 -19.80
N GLY A 237 -4.76 -13.41 -19.05
CA GLY A 237 -4.39 -14.74 -19.55
C GLY A 237 -2.91 -15.11 -19.46
N ILE A 238 -2.06 -14.30 -18.80
CA ILE A 238 -0.68 -14.67 -18.49
C ILE A 238 -0.64 -15.20 -17.05
N ALA A 239 -0.31 -16.48 -16.88
CA ALA A 239 -0.39 -17.16 -15.57
C ALA A 239 0.39 -16.47 -14.45
N PHE A 240 1.55 -15.86 -14.74
CA PHE A 240 2.38 -15.18 -13.75
C PHE A 240 1.90 -13.77 -13.38
N ASP A 241 1.00 -13.17 -14.15
CA ASP A 241 0.53 -11.80 -13.89
C ASP A 241 -0.24 -11.68 -12.57
N ILE A 242 -0.75 -12.80 -12.00
CA ILE A 242 -1.33 -12.80 -10.65
C ILE A 242 -0.36 -12.24 -9.59
N PHE A 243 0.95 -12.37 -9.79
CA PHE A 243 1.95 -11.83 -8.87
C PHE A 243 1.91 -10.29 -8.83
N GLU A 244 1.48 -9.61 -9.90
CA GLU A 244 1.27 -8.15 -9.91
C GLU A 244 0.13 -7.74 -8.98
N THR A 245 -0.97 -8.51 -8.97
CA THR A 245 -2.09 -8.27 -8.05
C THR A 245 -1.66 -8.51 -6.60
N ILE A 246 -0.91 -9.59 -6.36
CA ILE A 246 -0.44 -9.94 -5.01
C ILE A 246 0.53 -8.88 -4.48
N GLU A 247 1.49 -8.41 -5.28
CA GLU A 247 2.44 -7.41 -4.81
C GLU A 247 1.79 -6.05 -4.51
N ARG A 248 0.63 -5.76 -5.13
CA ARG A 248 -0.15 -4.52 -4.95
C ARG A 248 -1.32 -4.64 -3.97
N VAL A 249 -1.34 -5.68 -3.14
CA VAL A 249 -2.38 -5.81 -2.09
C VAL A 249 -2.45 -4.58 -1.17
N GLY A 250 -1.34 -3.88 -0.97
CA GLY A 250 -1.32 -2.60 -0.22
C GLY A 250 -2.25 -1.53 -0.81
N ASP A 251 -2.38 -1.47 -2.12
CA ASP A 251 -3.14 -0.44 -2.85
C ASP A 251 -4.61 -0.36 -2.42
N TYR A 252 -5.21 -1.51 -2.10
CA TYR A 252 -6.60 -1.61 -1.65
C TYR A 252 -6.75 -1.96 -0.16
N LEU A 253 -5.70 -2.39 0.54
CA LEU A 253 -5.74 -2.52 2.00
C LEU A 253 -5.49 -1.21 2.76
N ILE A 254 -4.77 -0.25 2.16
CA ILE A 254 -4.64 1.10 2.71
C ILE A 254 -6.00 1.79 2.91
N PRO A 255 -6.88 1.90 1.90
CA PRO A 255 -8.20 2.51 2.08
C PRO A 255 -9.08 1.72 3.07
N LEU A 256 -8.91 0.39 3.19
CA LEU A 256 -9.58 -0.40 4.23
C LEU A 256 -9.13 0.01 5.65
N CYS A 257 -7.82 0.16 5.86
CA CYS A 257 -7.29 0.68 7.13
C CYS A 257 -7.83 2.08 7.44
N LEU A 258 -7.82 2.99 6.46
CA LEU A 258 -8.37 4.35 6.62
C LEU A 258 -9.87 4.32 6.95
N LEU A 259 -10.66 3.45 6.30
CA LEU A 259 -12.08 3.27 6.61
C LEU A 259 -12.31 2.82 8.06
N LEU A 260 -11.51 1.88 8.56
CA LEU A 260 -11.57 1.46 9.97
C LEU A 260 -11.21 2.63 10.90
N ILE A 261 -10.15 3.38 10.59
CA ILE A 261 -9.76 4.55 11.39
C ILE A 261 -10.89 5.58 11.41
N TYR A 262 -11.57 5.86 10.30
CA TYR A 262 -12.64 6.86 10.24
C TYR A 262 -13.90 6.44 10.97
N LYS A 263 -14.31 5.17 10.84
CA LYS A 263 -15.43 4.62 11.63
C LYS A 263 -15.18 4.74 13.13
N PHE A 264 -13.93 4.58 13.59
CA PHE A 264 -13.60 4.61 15.02
C PHE A 264 -13.24 6.00 15.55
N THR A 265 -12.55 6.85 14.79
CA THR A 265 -12.23 8.22 15.22
C THR A 265 -13.45 9.14 15.26
N HIS A 266 -14.51 8.82 14.51
CA HIS A 266 -15.83 9.47 14.64
C HIS A 266 -16.37 9.41 16.09
N TYR A 267 -16.00 8.39 16.86
CA TYR A 267 -16.42 8.27 18.26
C TYR A 267 -15.62 9.15 19.24
N PHE A 268 -14.39 9.56 18.87
CA PHE A 268 -13.48 10.31 19.76
C PHE A 268 -13.44 11.82 19.53
N ASN A 269 -13.93 12.28 18.37
CA ASN A 269 -14.07 13.71 18.08
C ASN A 269 -15.08 13.94 16.94
N PRO A 270 -16.35 14.31 17.25
CA PRO A 270 -17.37 14.59 16.25
C PRO A 270 -16.97 15.75 15.32
N ASP A 271 -16.10 16.66 15.77
CA ASP A 271 -15.67 17.82 14.97
C ASP A 271 -14.63 17.46 13.90
N LEU A 272 -14.01 16.27 13.98
CA LEU A 272 -13.19 15.72 12.89
C LEU A 272 -14.04 15.13 11.75
N ALA A 273 -15.37 15.11 11.87
CA ALA A 273 -16.27 14.57 10.85
C ALA A 273 -16.55 15.52 9.66
N ARG A 274 -16.04 16.77 9.71
CA ARG A 274 -16.21 17.77 8.63
C ARG A 274 -15.01 17.82 7.69
#